data_AF-A0A8J7Q394-F1
#
_entry.id   AF-A0A8J7Q394-F1
#
_cell.length_a   1.000
_cell.length_b   1.000
_cell.length_c   1.000
_cell.angle_alpha   90.00
_cell.angle_beta   90.00
_cell.angle_gamma   90.00
#
_symmetry.space_group_name_H-M   'P 1'
#
loop_
_entity.id
_entity.type
_entity.pdbx_description
1 polymer ?
#
loop_
_entity_poly.entity_id
_entity_poly.type
_entity_poly.pdbx_seq_one_letter_code
_entity_poly.pdbx_strand_id
1 'polypeptide(L)'
;MGELRGGHFVTGCSGEHFALPAALGGLRAVRRRDPDEELLVVNACDFLNLCGILLPCDAVERRLKNRIVFKNGEPVAAWVASEKR
;
A
#
# COMPACT_ATOMS: atom_id res chain seq x y z
N MET A 1 1.52 9.16 25.96
CA MET A 1 0.35 8.38 25.51
C MET A 1 -0.29 9.14 24.36
N GLY A 2 -0.43 8.51 23.19
CA GLY A 2 -1.08 9.12 22.03
C GLY A 2 -2.61 8.99 22.12
N GLU A 3 -3.32 10.05 21.75
CA GLU A 3 -4.78 10.04 21.64
C GLU A 3 -5.17 9.33 20.33
N LEU A 4 -5.64 8.09 20.45
CA LEU A 4 -6.16 7.29 19.35
C LEU A 4 -7.54 7.83 18.96
N ARG A 5 -7.61 8.66 17.92
CA ARG A 5 -8.89 9.16 17.41
C ARG A 5 -9.56 8.11 16.54
N GLY A 6 -10.40 7.29 17.18
CA GLY A 6 -11.47 6.50 16.54
C GLY A 6 -11.05 5.78 15.25
N GLY A 7 -10.32 4.67 15.39
CA GLY A 7 -10.11 3.73 14.30
C GLY A 7 -11.22 2.68 14.28
N HIS A 8 -11.75 2.37 13.10
CA HIS A 8 -12.43 1.10 12.88
C HIS A 8 -11.34 0.06 12.58
N PHE A 9 -11.27 -1.02 13.35
CA PHE A 9 -10.42 -2.15 13.02
C PHE A 9 -10.88 -2.73 11.67
N VAL A 10 -9.99 -2.75 10.69
CA VAL A 10 -10.26 -3.43 9.41
C VAL A 10 -10.00 -4.91 9.62
N THR A 11 -11.06 -5.71 9.65
CA THR A 11 -10.94 -7.18 9.74
C THR A 11 -10.08 -7.71 8.60
N GLY A 12 -9.06 -8.51 8.93
CA GLY A 12 -8.11 -9.09 7.97
C GLY A 12 -6.78 -8.34 7.83
N CYS A 13 -6.63 -7.16 8.46
CA CYS A 13 -5.37 -6.42 8.48
C CYS A 13 -4.80 -6.41 9.91
N SER A 14 -3.79 -7.22 10.20
CA SER A 14 -3.05 -7.16 11.47
C SER A 14 -1.79 -6.29 11.28
N GLY A 15 -1.59 -5.32 12.18
CA GLY A 15 -0.52 -4.31 12.08
C GLY A 15 -1.09 -2.93 11.81
N GLU A 16 -1.51 -2.25 12.87
CA GLU A 16 -2.00 -0.87 12.77
C GLU A 16 -0.82 0.06 12.47
N HIS A 17 -0.76 0.60 11.25
CA HIS A 17 0.18 1.67 10.95
C HIS A 17 -0.35 2.95 11.58
N PHE A 18 0.15 3.29 12.77
CA PHE A 18 -0.21 4.53 13.44
C PHE A 18 0.51 5.71 12.78
N ALA A 19 -0.27 6.70 12.35
CA ALA A 19 0.25 7.99 11.92
C ALA A 19 0.00 9.03 13.01
N LEU A 20 0.93 9.98 13.15
CA LEU A 20 0.69 11.17 13.98
C LEU A 20 -0.57 11.89 13.49
N PRO A 21 -1.42 12.47 14.37
CA PRO A 21 -2.60 13.22 13.93
C PRO A 21 -2.29 14.31 12.90
N ALA A 22 -1.10 14.92 12.99
CA ALA A 22 -0.61 15.91 12.03
C ALA A 22 -0.40 15.35 10.60
N ALA A 23 -0.07 14.07 10.46
CA ALA A 23 0.13 13.44 9.14
C ALA A 23 -1.17 13.26 8.36
N LEU A 24 -2.33 13.22 9.04
CA LEU A 24 -3.63 13.08 8.41
C LEU A 24 -3.94 14.23 7.44
N GLY A 25 -3.50 15.45 7.77
CA GLY A 25 -3.66 16.61 6.90
C GLY A 25 -2.96 16.41 5.55
N GLY A 26 -1.72 15.94 5.59
CA GLY A 26 -0.93 15.62 4.40
C GLY A 26 -1.55 14.50 3.56
N LEU A 27 -1.93 13.38 4.19
CA LEU A 27 -2.57 12.26 3.50
C LEU A 27 -3.89 12.67 2.82
N ARG A 28 -4.71 13.50 3.49
CA ARG A 28 -5.95 14.04 2.91
C ARG A 28 -5.68 15.01 1.76
N ALA A 29 -4.60 15.78 1.82
CA ALA A 29 -4.21 16.67 0.75
C ALA A 29 -3.79 15.87 -0.49
N VAL A 30 -3.00 14.81 -0.33
CA VAL A 30 -2.61 13.89 -1.41
C VAL A 30 -3.84 13.24 -2.04
N ARG A 31 -4.77 12.70 -1.24
CA ARG A 31 -6.00 12.07 -1.73
C ARG A 31 -6.91 13.01 -2.55
N ARG A 32 -6.83 14.32 -2.31
CA ARG A 32 -7.64 15.34 -3.01
C ARG A 32 -6.96 15.93 -4.23
N ARG A 33 -5.69 15.60 -4.50
CA ARG A 33 -5.05 16.03 -5.74
C ARG A 33 -5.75 15.38 -6.91
N ASP A 34 -5.75 16.06 -8.05
CA ASP A 34 -6.21 15.45 -9.29
C ASP A 34 -5.35 14.21 -9.57
N PRO A 35 -5.95 13.08 -9.95
CA PRO A 35 -5.21 11.90 -10.36
C PRO A 35 -4.24 12.27 -11.48
N ASP A 36 -3.00 11.83 -11.38
CA ASP A 36 -2.02 11.98 -12.45
C ASP A 36 -1.72 10.64 -13.11
N GLU A 37 -0.83 10.67 -14.10
CA GLU A 37 -0.37 9.50 -14.84
C GLU A 37 0.90 8.89 -14.22
N GLU A 38 1.27 9.29 -12.99
CA GLU A 38 2.47 8.79 -12.34
C GLU A 38 2.34 7.29 -12.03
N LEU A 39 3.42 6.56 -12.36
CA LEU A 39 3.57 5.15 -12.03
C LEU A 39 4.56 4.99 -10.88
N LEU A 40 4.07 4.44 -9.77
CA LEU A 40 4.89 4.16 -8.59
C LEU A 40 5.26 2.68 -8.56
N VAL A 41 6.57 2.39 -8.55
CA VAL A 41 7.07 1.02 -8.47
C VAL A 41 7.52 0.74 -7.04
N VAL A 42 6.87 -0.23 -6.40
CA VAL A 42 7.14 -0.63 -5.01
C VAL A 42 7.69 -2.06 -4.97
N ASN A 43 8.64 -2.33 -4.07
CA ASN A 43 9.11 -3.69 -3.84
C ASN A 43 8.01 -4.53 -3.16
N ALA A 44 7.79 -5.76 -3.60
CA ALA A 44 6.78 -6.63 -2.98
C ALA A 44 7.09 -6.93 -1.50
N CYS A 45 8.34 -6.80 -1.04
CA CYS A 45 8.69 -6.91 0.38
C CYS A 45 8.31 -5.68 1.22
N ASP A 46 7.96 -4.54 0.61
CA ASP A 46 7.55 -3.35 1.35
C ASP A 46 6.34 -3.67 2.24
N PHE A 47 6.27 -3.09 3.44
CA PHE A 47 5.13 -3.28 4.34
C PHE A 47 3.82 -2.81 3.70
N LEU A 48 3.87 -1.85 2.78
CA LEU A 48 2.74 -1.35 2.01
C LEU A 48 2.25 -2.30 0.91
N ASN A 49 2.88 -3.46 0.71
CA ASN A 49 2.29 -4.52 -0.13
C ASN A 49 1.06 -5.13 0.57
N LEU A 50 -0.11 -4.56 0.24
CA LEU A 50 -1.42 -4.98 0.73
C LEU A 50 -2.25 -5.66 -0.38
N CYS A 51 -1.60 -6.11 -1.46
CA CYS A 51 -2.27 -6.87 -2.51
C CYS A 51 -2.79 -8.21 -1.98
N GLY A 52 -4.03 -8.55 -2.35
CA GLY A 52 -4.74 -9.72 -1.81
C GLY A 52 -5.17 -9.59 -0.35
N ILE A 53 -4.97 -8.42 0.29
CA ILE A 53 -5.39 -8.13 1.66
C ILE A 53 -6.42 -6.99 1.67
N LEU A 54 -5.99 -5.76 1.35
CA LEU A 54 -6.87 -4.59 1.28
C LEU A 54 -7.16 -4.16 -0.15
N LEU A 55 -6.23 -4.43 -1.06
CA LEU A 55 -6.34 -4.01 -2.45
C LEU A 55 -7.01 -5.12 -3.26
N PRO A 56 -7.88 -4.78 -4.23
CA PRO A 56 -8.59 -5.73 -5.07
C PRO A 56 -7.69 -6.30 -6.19
N CYS A 57 -6.59 -6.94 -5.81
CA CYS A 57 -5.62 -7.61 -6.69
C CYS A 57 -5.25 -8.97 -6.10
N ASP A 58 -4.72 -9.84 -6.95
CA ASP A 58 -4.07 -11.07 -6.51
C ASP A 58 -2.89 -10.76 -5.58
N ALA A 59 -2.67 -11.64 -4.59
CA ALA A 59 -1.55 -11.51 -3.67
C ALA A 59 -0.22 -11.60 -4.43
N VAL A 60 0.65 -10.61 -4.21
CA VAL A 60 2.01 -10.61 -4.75
C VAL A 60 2.97 -11.09 -3.67
N GLU A 61 3.64 -12.21 -3.91
CA GLU A 61 4.56 -12.80 -2.94
C GLU A 61 5.69 -11.83 -2.57
N ARG A 62 5.98 -11.71 -1.27
CA ARG A 62 6.97 -10.80 -0.67
C ARG A 62 8.42 -11.25 -0.96
N ARG A 63 8.82 -11.25 -2.22
CA ARG A 63 10.20 -11.54 -2.67
C ARG A 63 10.93 -10.28 -3.13
N LEU A 64 12.22 -10.20 -2.82
CA LEU A 64 13.08 -9.05 -3.15
C LEU A 64 13.14 -8.69 -4.64
N LYS A 65 12.85 -9.66 -5.52
CA LYS A 65 12.84 -9.47 -6.98
C LYS A 65 11.45 -9.13 -7.54
N ASN A 66 10.41 -9.26 -6.73
CA ASN A 66 9.05 -8.93 -7.15
C ASN A 66 8.80 -7.42 -6.99
N ARG A 67 8.04 -6.84 -7.92
CA ARG A 67 7.64 -5.43 -7.91
C ARG A 67 6.16 -5.30 -8.17
N ILE A 68 5.55 -4.27 -7.61
CA ILE A 68 4.16 -3.89 -7.86
C ILE A 68 4.17 -2.48 -8.44
N VAL A 69 3.40 -2.26 -9.50
CA VAL A 69 3.22 -0.94 -10.11
C VAL A 69 1.86 -0.41 -9.68
N PHE A 70 1.86 0.81 -9.16
CA PHE A 70 0.66 1.53 -8.77
C PHE A 70 0.42 2.73 -9.67
N LYS A 71 -0.84 3.00 -9.96
CA LYS A 71 -1.31 4.26 -10.56
C LYS A 71 -2.45 4.79 -9.69
N ASN A 72 -2.32 6.01 -9.18
CA ASN A 72 -3.31 6.63 -8.30
C ASN A 72 -3.72 5.77 -7.08
N GLY A 73 -2.79 4.98 -6.55
CA GLY A 73 -3.02 4.07 -5.43
C GLY A 73 -3.64 2.72 -5.80
N GLU A 74 -4.01 2.51 -7.08
CA GLU A 74 -4.48 1.22 -7.57
C GLU A 74 -3.32 0.39 -8.15
N PRO A 75 -3.19 -0.89 -7.78
CA PRO A 75 -2.20 -1.77 -8.38
C PRO A 75 -2.61 -2.11 -9.81
N VAL A 76 -1.76 -1.77 -10.78
CA VAL A 76 -2.04 -1.95 -12.22
C VAL A 76 -1.22 -3.06 -12.88
N ALA A 77 -0.09 -3.45 -12.27
CA ALA A 77 0.73 -4.55 -12.75
C ALA A 77 1.64 -5.10 -11.63
N ALA A 78 2.12 -6.34 -11.82
CA ALA A 78 3.15 -6.92 -10.97
C ALA A 78 4.24 -7.57 -11.84
N TRP A 79 5.51 -7.36 -11.45
CA TRP A 79 6.63 -8.13 -11.96
C TRP A 79 6.90 -9.26 -10.99
N VAL A 80 6.66 -10.50 -11.41
CA VAL A 80 6.98 -11.70 -10.63
C VAL A 80 8.20 -12.36 -11.25
N ALA A 81 9.32 -12.33 -10.54
CA ALA A 81 10.55 -12.91 -11.05
C ALA A 81 10.44 -14.44 -11.01
N SER A 82 10.64 -15.08 -12.16
CA SER A 82 10.75 -16.54 -12.24
C SER A 82 11.97 -17.02 -11.46
N GLU A 83 11.82 -18.13 -10.76
CA GLU A 83 12.92 -18.79 -10.07
C GLU A 83 13.88 -19.38 -11.13
N LYS A 84 15.10 -18.83 -11.21
CA LYS A 84 16.18 -19.54 -11.92
C LYS A 84 16.70 -20.61 -10.96
N ARG A 85 16.43 -21.86 -11.34
CA ARG A 85 16.98 -23.06 -10.71
C ARG A 85 18.50 -23.10 -10.87
#